data_AF-A0A2K9NMQ7-F1
#
_entry.id   AF-A0A2K9NMQ7-F1
#
_cell.length_a   1.000
_cell.length_b   1.000
_cell.length_c   1.000
_cell.angle_alpha   90.00
_cell.angle_beta   90.00
_cell.angle_gamma   90.00
#
_symmetry.space_group_name_H-M   'P 1'
#
loop_
_entity.id
_entity.type
_entity.pdbx_description
1 polymer ?
#
loop_
_entity_poly.entity_id
_entity_poly.type
_entity_poly.pdbx_seq_one_letter_code
_entity_poly.pdbx_strand_id
1 'polypeptide(L)'
;MKVKISEETQRMLMLLKLDAKRLFERIKFRSPEYMYEFSLKRTRDHFPAVFNNRYDSTSIKELMLCGEEVLVGLDLFYSKVDEMRWYLNHTQDMPNRVEDKVHAYVRELEKHFETLNLYIDVEMGLIKEQAEHETDN
;
A
#
# COMPACT_ATOMS: atom_id res chain seq x y z
N MET A 1 -19.14 15.01 -19.12
CA MET A 1 -19.65 15.48 -17.81
C MET A 1 -18.51 15.42 -16.81
N LYS A 2 -18.08 16.56 -16.23
CA LYS A 2 -17.15 16.56 -15.10
C LYS A 2 -17.91 16.00 -13.90
N VAL A 3 -17.68 14.73 -13.55
CA VAL A 3 -18.19 14.18 -12.29
C VAL A 3 -17.36 14.85 -11.21
N LYS A 4 -17.92 15.87 -10.57
CA LYS A 4 -17.28 16.55 -9.45
C LYS A 4 -17.39 15.59 -8.27
N ILE A 5 -16.32 14.87 -7.97
CA ILE A 5 -16.27 14.01 -6.78
C ILE A 5 -16.57 14.85 -5.54
N SER A 6 -17.22 14.24 -4.55
CA SER A 6 -17.52 14.94 -3.30
C SER A 6 -16.21 15.27 -2.58
N GLU A 7 -16.20 16.36 -1.81
CA GLU A 7 -15.03 16.72 -1.00
C GLU A 7 -14.68 15.61 0.00
N GLU A 8 -15.69 14.92 0.52
CA GLU A 8 -15.54 13.77 1.41
C GLU A 8 -14.83 12.60 0.73
N THR A 9 -15.26 12.24 -0.48
CA THR A 9 -14.61 11.22 -1.33
C THR A 9 -13.15 11.60 -1.60
N GLN A 10 -12.89 12.86 -1.99
CA GLN A 10 -11.53 13.31 -2.29
C GLN A 10 -10.60 13.22 -1.07
N ARG A 11 -11.09 13.62 0.11
CA ARG A 11 -10.34 13.49 1.37
C ARG A 11 -10.10 12.03 1.72
N MET A 12 -11.09 11.16 1.54
CA MET A 12 -10.96 9.72 1.80
C MET A 12 -9.90 9.08 0.90
N LEU A 13 -9.96 9.32 -0.41
CA LEU A 13 -8.98 8.84 -1.38
C LEU A 13 -7.55 9.32 -1.04
N MET A 14 -7.41 10.59 -0.65
CA MET A 14 -6.12 11.14 -0.22
C MET A 14 -5.58 10.44 1.05
N LEU A 15 -6.45 10.19 2.04
CA LEU A 15 -6.06 9.50 3.27
C LEU A 15 -5.59 8.07 3.00
N LEU A 16 -6.30 7.34 2.14
CA LEU A 16 -5.92 5.99 1.71
C LEU A 16 -4.59 5.99 0.97
N LYS A 17 -4.39 6.93 0.04
CA LYS A 17 -3.13 7.11 -0.68
C LYS A 17 -1.95 7.33 0.26
N LEU A 18 -2.12 8.20 1.26
CA LEU A 18 -1.09 8.49 2.25
C LEU A 18 -0.81 7.30 3.16
N ASP A 19 -1.83 6.54 3.56
CA ASP A 19 -1.66 5.34 4.36
C ASP A 19 -0.86 4.27 3.59
N ALA A 20 -1.30 3.94 2.37
CA ALA A 20 -0.63 2.98 1.50
C ALA A 20 0.83 3.38 1.24
N LYS A 21 1.08 4.66 0.95
CA LYS A 21 2.44 5.20 0.77
C LYS A 21 3.31 4.97 1.99
N ARG A 22 2.84 5.39 3.17
CA ARG A 22 3.63 5.27 4.42
C ARG A 22 3.89 3.81 4.79
N LEU A 23 2.92 2.93 4.54
CA LEU A 23 3.06 1.50 4.76
C LEU A 23 4.10 0.88 3.82
N PHE A 24 3.99 1.18 2.53
CA PHE A 24 4.96 0.73 1.53
C PHE A 24 6.38 1.22 1.85
N GLU A 25 6.55 2.50 2.18
CA GLU A 25 7.83 3.08 2.55
C GLU A 25 8.43 2.39 3.79
N ARG A 26 7.63 2.10 4.83
CA ARG A 26 8.10 1.33 5.99
C ARG A 26 8.56 -0.06 5.60
N ILE A 27 7.77 -0.79 4.81
CA ILE A 27 8.07 -2.16 4.41
C ILE A 27 9.34 -2.21 3.55
N LYS A 28 9.47 -1.29 2.58
CA LYS A 28 10.58 -1.26 1.62
C LYS A 28 11.87 -0.73 2.24
N PHE A 29 11.84 0.44 2.86
CA PHE A 29 13.08 1.12 3.28
C PHE A 29 13.60 0.65 4.64
N ARG A 30 12.73 0.12 5.50
CA ARG A 30 13.17 -0.47 6.78
C ARG A 30 13.49 -1.96 6.67
N SER A 31 13.45 -2.54 5.46
CA SER A 31 13.75 -3.98 5.27
C SER A 31 15.09 -4.42 5.83
N PRO A 32 16.19 -3.68 5.65
CA PRO A 32 17.47 -4.10 6.21
C PRO A 32 17.44 -4.13 7.75
N GLU A 33 16.72 -3.19 8.37
CA GLU A 33 16.64 -3.07 9.83
C GLU A 33 15.83 -4.21 10.44
N TYR A 34 14.59 -4.44 9.99
CA TYR A 34 13.75 -5.49 10.57
C TYR A 34 14.28 -6.89 10.21
N MET A 35 14.93 -7.07 9.05
CA MET A 35 15.56 -8.35 8.70
C MET A 35 16.80 -8.63 9.55
N TYR A 36 17.58 -7.60 9.89
CA TYR A 36 18.68 -7.73 10.84
C TYR A 36 18.18 -8.15 12.22
N GLU A 37 17.12 -7.51 12.72
CA GLU A 37 16.53 -7.87 14.01
C GLU A 37 15.95 -9.28 14.02
N PHE A 38 15.22 -9.67 12.97
CA PHE A 38 14.68 -11.01 12.79
C PHE A 38 15.80 -12.07 12.78
N SER A 39 16.91 -11.81 12.09
CA SER A 39 18.02 -12.75 11.98
C SER A 39 18.81 -12.89 13.28
N LEU A 40 19.12 -11.78 13.93
CA LEU A 40 19.97 -11.74 15.12
C LEU A 40 19.23 -12.18 16.38
N LYS A 41 18.06 -11.57 16.63
CA LYS A 41 17.29 -11.77 17.86
C LYS A 41 16.27 -12.89 17.74
N ARG A 42 15.98 -13.37 16.52
CA ARG A 42 14.93 -14.38 16.22
C ARG A 42 13.55 -14.01 16.77
N THR A 43 13.32 -12.72 17.02
CA THR A 43 12.05 -12.17 17.49
C THR A 43 11.20 -11.69 16.32
N ARG A 44 9.89 -11.67 16.54
CA ARG A 44 8.86 -11.17 15.62
C ARG A 44 8.14 -9.94 16.17
N ASP A 45 8.54 -9.46 17.34
CA ASP A 45 7.84 -8.41 18.10
C ASP A 45 7.82 -7.06 17.39
N HIS A 46 8.75 -6.82 16.46
CA HIS A 46 8.85 -5.58 15.70
C HIS A 46 7.93 -5.56 14.46
N PHE A 47 7.48 -6.72 13.96
CA PHE A 47 6.64 -6.78 12.76
C PHE A 47 5.30 -6.04 12.89
N PRO A 48 4.58 -6.06 14.02
CA PRO A 48 3.38 -5.24 14.20
C PRO A 48 3.62 -3.76 13.91
N ALA A 49 4.78 -3.20 14.29
CA ALA A 49 5.11 -1.80 14.02
C ALA A 49 5.40 -1.53 12.54
N VAL A 50 5.92 -2.51 11.80
CA VAL A 50 6.19 -2.41 10.36
C VAL A 50 4.88 -2.41 9.57
N PHE A 51 4.00 -3.37 9.87
CA PHE A 51 2.78 -3.67 9.11
C PHE A 51 1.51 -2.93 9.57
N ASN A 52 1.61 -2.12 10.64
CA ASN A 52 0.49 -1.30 11.10
C ASN A 52 -0.03 -0.39 9.98
N ASN A 53 -1.33 -0.35 9.75
CA ASN A 53 -1.97 0.45 8.71
C ASN A 53 -3.36 0.90 9.16
N ARG A 54 -3.93 1.91 8.51
CA ARG A 54 -5.27 2.42 8.86
C ARG A 54 -6.40 1.72 8.13
N TYR A 55 -6.10 1.09 6.99
CA TYR A 55 -7.08 0.37 6.19
C TYR A 55 -7.81 -0.72 6.97
N ASP A 56 -7.09 -1.48 7.82
CA ASP A 56 -7.67 -2.51 8.69
C ASP A 56 -8.74 -1.97 9.66
N SER A 57 -8.71 -0.66 9.96
CA SER A 57 -9.66 0.01 10.85
C SER A 57 -10.74 0.80 10.12
N THR A 58 -10.70 0.85 8.78
CA THR A 58 -11.67 1.59 7.96
C THR A 58 -12.99 0.84 7.89
N SER A 59 -14.10 1.57 8.04
CA SER A 59 -15.44 0.99 7.95
C SER A 59 -15.90 0.79 6.50
N ILE A 60 -16.79 -0.18 6.27
CA ILE A 60 -17.41 -0.41 4.95
C ILE A 60 -18.10 0.86 4.42
N LYS A 61 -18.71 1.66 5.31
CA LYS A 61 -19.36 2.91 4.93
C LYS A 61 -18.40 3.92 4.34
N GLU A 62 -17.17 4.00 4.85
CA GLU A 62 -16.13 4.89 4.32
C GLU A 62 -15.57 4.34 2.99
N LEU A 63 -15.44 3.02 2.85
CA LEU A 63 -15.00 2.38 1.61
C LEU A 63 -16.02 2.52 0.46
N MET A 64 -17.32 2.61 0.78
CA MET A 64 -18.36 2.86 -0.23
C MET A 64 -18.21 4.20 -0.97
N LEU A 65 -17.38 5.12 -0.47
CA LEU A 65 -17.07 6.37 -1.15
C LEU A 65 -16.12 6.19 -2.33
N CYS A 66 -15.38 5.08 -2.38
CA CYS A 66 -14.40 4.77 -3.41
C CYS A 66 -15.04 4.07 -4.61
N GLY A 67 -14.50 4.33 -5.80
CA GLY A 67 -14.84 3.60 -7.01
C GLY A 67 -14.37 2.14 -6.97
N GLU A 68 -14.97 1.31 -7.83
CA GLU A 68 -14.70 -0.13 -7.90
C GLU A 68 -13.23 -0.43 -8.19
N GLU A 69 -12.58 0.31 -9.10
CA GLU A 69 -11.17 0.13 -9.43
C GLU A 69 -10.26 0.42 -8.23
N VAL A 70 -10.55 1.48 -7.46
CA VAL A 70 -9.82 1.80 -6.24
C VAL A 70 -10.03 0.72 -5.19
N LEU A 71 -11.26 0.22 -5.00
CA LEU A 71 -11.52 -0.88 -4.07
C LEU A 71 -10.72 -2.14 -4.42
N VAL A 72 -10.66 -2.51 -5.70
CA VAL A 72 -9.85 -3.64 -6.16
C VAL A 72 -8.35 -3.37 -5.94
N GLY A 73 -7.88 -2.16 -6.21
CA GLY A 73 -6.50 -1.77 -5.96
C GLY A 73 -6.12 -1.83 -4.49
N LEU A 74 -7.02 -1.40 -3.60
CA LEU A 74 -6.84 -1.47 -2.15
C LEU A 74 -6.76 -2.93 -1.72
N ASP A 75 -7.71 -3.77 -2.14
CA ASP A 75 -7.73 -5.19 -1.80
C ASP A 75 -6.45 -5.91 -2.23
N LEU A 76 -5.99 -5.71 -3.47
CA LEU A 76 -4.74 -6.30 -3.97
C LEU A 76 -3.52 -5.85 -3.16
N PHE A 77 -3.42 -4.55 -2.86
CA PHE A 77 -2.29 -4.02 -2.11
C PHE A 77 -2.29 -4.52 -0.66
N TYR A 78 -3.39 -4.37 0.07
CA TYR A 78 -3.46 -4.73 1.48
C TYR A 78 -3.46 -6.24 1.72
N SER A 79 -4.06 -7.03 0.82
CA SER A 79 -3.94 -8.50 0.86
C SER A 79 -2.48 -8.93 0.70
N LYS A 80 -1.72 -8.26 -0.18
CA LYS A 80 -0.29 -8.57 -0.34
C LYS A 80 0.54 -8.21 0.89
N VAL A 81 0.20 -7.12 1.56
CA VAL A 81 0.79 -6.77 2.85
C VAL A 81 0.49 -7.83 3.90
N ASP A 82 -0.75 -8.30 3.99
CA ASP A 82 -1.14 -9.32 4.94
C ASP A 82 -0.46 -10.67 4.67
N GLU A 83 -0.36 -11.10 3.40
CA GLU A 83 0.42 -12.28 3.01
C GLU A 83 1.88 -12.21 3.50
N MET A 84 2.53 -11.06 3.29
CA MET A 84 3.91 -10.83 3.73
C MET A 84 4.02 -10.85 5.26
N ARG A 85 3.09 -10.17 5.96
CA ARG A 85 3.01 -10.15 7.42
C ARG A 85 2.83 -11.56 7.96
N TRP A 86 1.91 -12.32 7.39
CA TRP A 86 1.63 -13.69 7.79
C TRP A 86 2.86 -14.59 7.63
N TYR A 87 3.51 -14.51 6.46
CA TYR A 87 4.74 -15.25 6.17
C TYR A 87 5.83 -14.95 7.20
N LEU A 88 6.11 -13.68 7.49
CA LEU A 88 7.17 -13.30 8.43
C LEU A 88 6.88 -13.74 9.87
N ASN A 89 5.60 -13.76 10.27
CA ASN A 89 5.22 -14.20 11.61
C ASN A 89 5.28 -15.73 11.77
N HIS A 90 5.12 -16.51 10.70
CA HIS A 90 4.99 -17.97 10.82
C HIS A 90 6.14 -18.76 10.18
N THR A 91 6.98 -18.13 9.37
CA THR A 91 8.06 -18.84 8.67
C THR A 91 9.09 -19.41 9.64
N GLN A 92 9.60 -20.59 9.28
CA GLN A 92 10.74 -21.26 9.90
C GLN A 92 11.94 -21.30 8.95
N ASP A 93 11.86 -20.57 7.83
CA ASP A 93 12.91 -20.54 6.82
C ASP A 93 14.20 -19.90 7.36
N MET A 94 15.32 -20.29 6.74
CA MET A 94 16.62 -19.70 7.03
C MET A 94 16.63 -18.21 6.67
N PRO A 95 17.35 -17.34 7.42
CA PRO A 95 17.35 -15.89 7.20
C PRO A 95 17.53 -15.44 5.75
N ASN A 96 18.50 -16.02 5.03
CA ASN A 96 18.76 -15.67 3.62
C ASN A 96 17.53 -15.94 2.73
N ARG A 97 16.82 -17.05 2.97
CA ARG A 97 15.60 -17.38 2.20
C ARG A 97 14.44 -16.44 2.55
N VAL A 98 14.36 -16.00 3.81
CA VAL A 98 13.39 -14.99 4.23
C VAL A 98 13.68 -13.65 3.57
N GLU A 99 14.94 -13.23 3.51
CA GLU A 99 15.38 -12.00 2.84
C GLU A 99 15.05 -12.01 1.35
N ASP A 100 15.37 -13.11 0.64
CA ASP A 100 15.01 -13.29 -0.78
C ASP A 100 13.49 -13.18 -0.99
N LYS A 101 12.71 -13.80 -0.11
CA LYS A 101 11.24 -13.74 -0.13
C LYS A 101 10.73 -12.34 0.13
N VAL A 102 11.30 -11.62 1.11
CA VAL A 102 10.96 -10.23 1.39
C VAL A 102 11.23 -9.34 0.18
N HIS A 103 12.38 -9.52 -0.51
CA HIS A 103 12.66 -8.79 -1.74
C HIS A 103 11.69 -9.11 -2.88
N ALA A 104 11.18 -10.34 -2.97
CA ALA A 104 10.13 -10.68 -3.91
C ALA A 104 8.79 -10.03 -3.54
N TYR A 105 8.39 -10.10 -2.26
CA TYR A 105 7.19 -9.43 -1.77
C TYR A 105 7.22 -7.92 -2.00
N VAL A 106 8.34 -7.25 -1.70
CA VAL A 106 8.50 -5.80 -1.92
C VAL A 106 8.33 -5.45 -3.39
N ARG A 107 8.89 -6.24 -4.31
CA ARG A 107 8.76 -6.02 -5.76
C ARG A 107 7.31 -6.20 -6.25
N GLU A 108 6.59 -7.17 -5.72
CA GLU A 108 5.17 -7.37 -6.04
C GLU A 108 4.31 -6.26 -5.43
N LEU A 109 4.58 -5.89 -4.18
CA LEU A 109 3.90 -4.82 -3.47
C LEU A 109 4.07 -3.46 -4.15
N GLU A 110 5.27 -3.19 -4.70
CA GLU A 110 5.55 -1.98 -5.47
C GLU A 110 4.63 -1.86 -6.70
N LYS A 111 4.42 -2.95 -7.44
CA LYS A 111 3.48 -2.97 -8.58
C LYS A 111 2.04 -2.71 -8.15
N HIS A 112 1.60 -3.33 -7.05
CA HIS A 112 0.25 -3.10 -6.53
C HIS A 112 0.09 -1.66 -6.01
N PHE A 113 1.11 -1.10 -5.37
CA PHE A 113 1.13 0.29 -4.92
C PHE A 113 1.05 1.28 -6.10
N GLU A 114 1.83 1.08 -7.15
CA GLU A 114 1.78 1.89 -8.37
C GLU A 114 0.39 1.83 -9.02
N THR A 115 -0.18 0.63 -9.11
CA THR A 115 -1.53 0.41 -9.67
C THR A 115 -2.61 1.10 -8.83
N LEU A 116 -2.55 0.98 -7.50
CA LEU A 116 -3.47 1.66 -6.59
C LEU A 116 -3.37 3.19 -6.73
N ASN A 117 -2.15 3.73 -6.79
CA ASN A 117 -1.96 5.16 -7.00
C ASN A 117 -2.58 5.63 -8.32
N LEU A 118 -2.41 4.86 -9.39
CA LEU A 118 -3.02 5.16 -10.68
C LEU A 118 -4.55 5.24 -10.56
N TYR A 119 -5.19 4.24 -9.95
CA TYR A 119 -6.65 4.23 -9.77
C TYR A 119 -7.13 5.42 -8.94
N ILE A 120 -6.45 5.72 -7.83
CA ILE A 120 -6.77 6.88 -6.99
C ILE A 120 -6.63 8.18 -7.78
N ASP A 121 -5.56 8.34 -8.56
CA ASP A 121 -5.30 9.56 -9.32
C ASP A 121 -6.28 9.74 -10.49
N VAL A 122 -6.73 8.64 -11.11
CA VAL A 122 -7.81 8.66 -12.11
C VAL A 122 -9.12 9.10 -11.45
N GLU A 123 -9.48 8.51 -10.31
CA GLU A 123 -10.72 8.81 -9.60
C GLU A 123 -10.74 10.26 -9.07
N MET A 124 -9.60 10.76 -8.62
CA MET A 124 -9.43 12.16 -8.23
C MET A 124 -9.40 13.14 -9.41
N GLY A 125 -9.30 12.64 -10.65
CA GLY A 125 -9.23 13.47 -11.86
C GLY A 125 -7.87 14.09 -12.16
N LEU A 126 -6.81 13.71 -11.43
CA LEU A 126 -5.46 14.31 -11.55
C LEU A 126 -4.76 13.93 -12.86
N ILE A 127 -5.09 12.78 -13.45
CA ILE A 127 -4.46 12.29 -14.70
C ILE A 127 -5.03 13.01 -15.94
N LYS A 128 -6.21 13.62 -15.86
CA LYS A 128 -6.80 14.36 -16.98
C LYS A 128 -6.26 15.79 -17.11
N GLU A 129 -5.78 16.39 -16.03
CA GLU A 129 -5.31 17.79 -16.03
C GLU A 129 -3.91 17.95 -16.66
N GLN A 130 -3.10 16.89 -16.74
CA GLN A 130 -1.76 16.97 -17.36
C GLN A 130 -1.80 17.10 -18.89
N ALA A 131 -2.85 16.57 -19.55
CA ALA A 131 -2.99 16.65 -21.00
C ALA A 131 -3.53 18.01 -21.50
N GLU A 132 -4.23 18.78 -20.65
CA GLU A 132 -4.74 20.11 -21.00
C GLU A 132 -3.67 21.20 -20.82
N HIS A 133 -2.65 20.98 -19.98
CA HIS A 133 -1.58 21.94 -19.74
C HIS A 133 -0.39 21.85 -20.71
N GLU A 134 -0.25 20.78 -21.50
CA GLU A 134 0.80 20.67 -22.54
C GLU A 134 0.39 21.28 -23.89
N THR A 135 -0.90 21.62 -24.09
CA THR A 135 -1.39 22.26 -25.33
C THR A 135 -1.39 23.78 -25.33
N ASP A 136 -1.02 24.43 -24.23
CA ASP A 136 -1.01 25.90 -24.07
C ASP A 136 0.42 26.51 -23.96
N ASN A 137 1.46 25.79 -24.43
CA ASN A 137 2.82 26.33 -24.58
C ASN A 137 3.35 26.18 -26.01
#